data_AF-X1PX18-F1
#
_entry.id   AF-X1PX18-F1
#
_cell.length_a   1.000
_cell.length_b   1.000
_cell.length_c   1.000
_cell.angle_alpha   90.00
_cell.angle_beta   90.00
_cell.angle_gamma   90.00
#
_symmetry.space_group_name_H-M   'P 1'
#
loop_
_entity.id
_entity.type
_entity.pdbx_description
1 polymer ?
#
loop_
_entity_poly.entity_id
_entity_poly.type
_entity_poly.pdbx_seq_one_letter_code
_entity_poly.pdbx_strand_id
1 'polypeptide(L)'
;FYLQDFEPIQSCRYVLTIPEGVQIKIVNFKTDIEPEIRKDENKMVYTWEASDISQIIYESDMPPFHNIAPRITISSFSSWEEIASWYYDISREQSKADADIKAKVAELIQGKDTEKEKIRAIYHYVISSQEEIKEALKNNPPCFIQKHGGTRIRIFFC
;
A
#
# COMPACT_ATOMS: atom_id res chain seq x y z
N PHE A 1 -2.51 1.30 11.50
CA PHE A 1 -1.55 1.37 12.60
C PHE A 1 -1.51 0.03 13.32
N TYR A 2 -0.35 -0.63 13.39
CA TYR A 2 -0.21 -1.91 14.08
C TYR A 2 0.02 -1.69 15.57
N LEU A 3 -0.62 -2.52 16.38
CA LEU A 3 -0.54 -2.47 17.85
C LEU A 3 0.49 -3.45 18.40
N GLN A 4 0.97 -4.39 17.59
CA GLN A 4 1.91 -5.42 17.99
C GLN A 4 3.02 -5.54 16.94
N ASP A 5 4.21 -5.99 17.37
CA ASP A 5 5.37 -6.24 16.50
C ASP A 5 6.11 -7.51 16.95
N PHE A 6 7.20 -7.88 16.29
CA PHE A 6 8.09 -8.98 16.66
C PHE A 6 8.97 -8.67 17.89
N GLU A 7 8.95 -7.43 18.37
CA GLU A 7 9.56 -7.01 19.62
C GLU A 7 8.46 -6.59 20.61
N PRO A 8 8.64 -6.76 21.93
CA PRO A 8 7.63 -6.37 22.90
C PRO A 8 7.49 -4.84 22.95
N ILE A 9 6.25 -4.37 23.11
CA ILE A 9 5.94 -2.94 23.13
C ILE A 9 5.44 -2.56 24.53
N GLN A 10 6.25 -1.79 25.25
CA GLN A 10 5.89 -1.32 26.60
C GLN A 10 4.71 -0.34 26.59
N SER A 11 4.66 0.57 25.61
CA SER A 11 3.60 1.55 25.45
C SER A 11 3.39 1.85 23.97
N CYS A 12 2.13 1.81 23.55
CA CYS A 12 1.69 2.08 22.20
C CYS A 12 0.57 3.12 22.27
N ARG A 13 0.81 4.29 21.68
CA ARG A 13 -0.18 5.37 21.61
C ARG A 13 -0.31 5.86 20.19
N TYR A 14 -1.54 5.87 19.69
CA TYR A 14 -1.87 6.44 18.39
C TYR A 14 -2.91 7.54 18.57
N VAL A 15 -2.60 8.73 18.06
CA VAL A 15 -3.48 9.90 18.15
C VAL A 15 -3.82 10.37 16.75
N LEU A 16 -5.11 10.39 16.44
CA LEU A 16 -5.65 10.96 15.21
C LEU A 16 -6.37 12.26 15.56
N THR A 17 -5.95 13.37 14.95
CA THR A 17 -6.65 14.66 15.05
C THR A 17 -7.22 15.01 13.68
N ILE A 18 -8.52 15.25 13.62
CA ILE A 18 -9.22 15.64 12.39
C ILE A 18 -10.06 16.89 12.62
N PRO A 19 -10.29 17.73 11.59
CA PRO A 19 -11.27 18.80 11.68
C PRO A 19 -12.66 18.26 12.03
N GLU A 20 -13.42 19.04 12.78
CA GLU A 20 -14.83 18.74 13.03
C GLU A 20 -15.62 18.67 11.71
N GLY A 21 -16.51 17.69 11.60
CA GLY A 21 -17.33 17.44 10.40
C GLY A 21 -16.74 16.45 9.40
N VAL A 22 -15.45 16.08 9.52
CA VAL A 22 -14.88 14.98 8.71
C VAL A 22 -15.40 13.64 9.24
N GLN A 23 -16.08 12.89 8.38
CA GLN A 23 -16.50 11.53 8.70
C GLN A 23 -15.33 10.57 8.49
N ILE A 24 -15.12 9.67 9.45
CA ILE A 24 -14.12 8.61 9.37
C ILE A 24 -14.76 7.26 9.66
N LYS A 25 -14.26 6.23 9.00
CA LYS A 25 -14.51 4.83 9.31
C LYS A 25 -13.31 4.24 10.01
N ILE A 26 -13.55 3.62 11.16
CA ILE A 26 -12.54 2.95 11.97
C ILE A 26 -12.83 1.46 11.89
N VAL A 27 -11.82 0.67 11.54
CA VAL A 27 -11.90 -0.79 11.46
C VAL A 27 -10.79 -1.38 12.31
N ASN A 28 -11.20 -2.12 13.33
CA ASN A 28 -10.31 -2.87 14.19
C ASN A 28 -10.11 -4.28 13.63
N PHE A 29 -8.87 -4.75 13.62
CA PHE A 29 -8.51 -6.10 13.22
C PHE A 29 -7.78 -6.78 14.38
N LYS A 30 -8.32 -7.89 14.88
CA LYS A 30 -7.77 -8.68 15.99
C LYS A 30 -7.49 -7.84 17.26
N THR A 31 -8.31 -6.83 17.51
CA THR A 31 -8.24 -5.97 18.70
C THR A 31 -9.61 -5.41 19.01
N ASP A 32 -9.89 -5.23 20.29
CA ASP A 32 -11.11 -4.58 20.78
C ASP A 32 -10.81 -3.19 21.37
N ILE A 33 -9.62 -2.64 21.13
CA ILE A 33 -9.24 -1.32 21.65
C ILE A 33 -10.04 -0.24 20.91
N GLU A 34 -10.82 0.51 21.69
CA GLU A 34 -11.56 1.68 21.21
C GLU A 34 -10.78 2.96 21.55
N PRO A 35 -10.92 4.02 20.72
CA PRO A 35 -10.30 5.30 21.02
C PRO A 35 -11.04 6.01 22.15
N GLU A 36 -10.28 6.70 22.99
CA GLU A 36 -10.82 7.86 23.70
C GLU A 36 -11.03 9.01 22.71
N ILE A 37 -12.25 9.56 22.67
CA ILE A 37 -12.61 10.65 21.77
C ILE A 37 -12.79 11.93 22.57
N ARG A 38 -12.05 12.98 22.19
CA ARG A 38 -12.17 14.32 22.78
C ARG A 38 -12.42 15.36 21.69
N LYS A 39 -13.26 16.34 22.00
CA LYS A 39 -13.40 17.55 21.19
C LYS A 39 -12.42 18.60 21.69
N ASP A 40 -11.65 19.17 20.79
CA ASP A 40 -10.71 20.26 21.06
C ASP A 40 -10.96 21.38 20.04
N GLU A 41 -11.62 22.45 20.49
CA GLU A 41 -12.09 23.55 19.65
C GLU A 41 -12.88 23.05 18.42
N ASN A 42 -12.32 23.22 17.21
CA ASN A 42 -12.88 22.82 15.92
C ASN A 42 -12.30 21.48 15.42
N LYS A 43 -11.80 20.63 16.31
CA LYS A 43 -11.15 19.35 16.01
C LYS A 43 -11.71 18.23 16.87
N MET A 44 -11.71 17.03 16.30
CA MET A 44 -11.95 15.78 17.01
C MET A 44 -10.63 15.03 17.15
N VAL A 45 -10.30 14.63 18.37
CA VAL A 45 -9.08 13.91 18.74
C VAL A 45 -9.45 12.50 19.19
N TYR A 46 -8.94 11.49 18.49
CA TYR A 46 -9.12 10.07 18.79
C TYR A 46 -7.78 9.53 19.30
N THR A 47 -7.76 8.96 20.50
CA THR A 47 -6.56 8.43 21.14
C THR A 47 -6.73 6.96 21.46
N TRP A 48 -5.93 6.10 20.85
CA TRP A 48 -5.81 4.69 21.21
C TRP A 48 -4.55 4.51 22.04
N GLU A 49 -4.67 3.82 23.16
CA GLU A 49 -3.56 3.51 24.06
C GLU A 49 -3.59 2.04 24.46
N ALA A 50 -2.42 1.42 24.49
CA ALA A 50 -2.19 0.09 25.01
C ALA A 50 -0.79 0.02 25.62
N SER A 51 -0.62 -0.81 26.64
CA SER A 51 0.66 -1.05 27.30
C SER A 51 0.94 -2.54 27.41
N ASP A 52 2.19 -2.88 27.70
CA ASP A 52 2.62 -4.25 28.02
C ASP A 52 2.21 -5.27 26.94
N ILE A 53 2.39 -4.89 25.67
CA ILE A 53 2.00 -5.70 24.53
C ILE A 53 3.12 -6.69 24.25
N SER A 54 2.78 -7.98 24.30
CA SER A 54 3.71 -9.06 24.01
C SER A 54 4.19 -9.03 22.56
N GLN A 55 5.40 -9.53 22.33
CA GLN A 55 5.92 -9.72 20.99
C GLN A 55 5.18 -10.83 20.24
N ILE A 56 5.17 -10.72 18.91
CA ILE A 56 4.88 -11.84 18.01
C ILE A 56 6.11 -12.73 17.94
N ILE A 57 5.95 -14.01 18.21
CA ILE A 57 7.02 -15.00 18.02
C ILE A 57 7.04 -15.38 16.54
N TYR A 58 8.19 -15.20 15.89
CA TYR A 58 8.36 -15.62 14.50
C TYR A 58 8.43 -17.15 14.42
N GLU A 59 7.65 -17.73 13.51
CA GLU A 59 7.66 -19.16 13.19
C GLU A 59 7.91 -19.33 11.68
N SER A 60 8.62 -20.41 11.32
CA SER A 60 8.74 -20.78 9.90
C SER A 60 7.35 -20.97 9.30
N ASP A 61 7.14 -20.43 8.10
CA ASP A 61 5.88 -20.55 7.35
C ASP A 61 4.65 -19.94 8.03
N MET A 62 4.85 -19.08 9.02
CA MET A 62 3.75 -18.29 9.59
C MET A 62 3.10 -17.39 8.52
N PRO A 63 1.81 -17.05 8.65
CA PRO A 63 1.17 -16.10 7.74
C PRO A 63 1.91 -14.76 7.71
N PRO A 64 1.77 -13.98 6.62
CA PRO A 64 2.31 -12.64 6.56
C PRO A 64 1.88 -11.80 7.76
N PHE A 65 2.77 -10.95 8.26
CA PHE A 65 2.56 -10.10 9.43
C PHE A 65 1.19 -9.40 9.46
N HIS A 66 0.75 -8.85 8.33
CA HIS A 66 -0.53 -8.16 8.21
C HIS A 66 -1.77 -9.06 8.39
N ASN A 67 -1.64 -10.38 8.39
CA ASN A 67 -2.76 -11.30 8.67
C ASN A 67 -2.87 -11.66 10.15
N ILE A 68 -1.84 -11.36 10.94
CA ILE A 68 -1.78 -11.76 12.34
C ILE A 68 -1.71 -10.60 13.31
N ALA A 69 -1.01 -9.52 12.96
CA ALA A 69 -0.75 -8.41 13.86
C ALA A 69 -2.03 -7.58 14.07
N PRO A 70 -2.47 -7.40 15.33
CA PRO A 70 -3.56 -6.50 15.67
C PRO A 70 -3.32 -5.09 15.12
N ARG A 71 -4.35 -4.48 14.54
CA ARG A 71 -4.24 -3.13 13.98
C ARG A 71 -5.55 -2.37 13.99
N ILE A 72 -5.41 -1.04 13.94
CA ILE A 72 -6.48 -0.09 13.69
C ILE A 72 -6.28 0.47 12.28
N THR A 73 -7.32 0.41 11.46
CA THR A 73 -7.36 1.03 10.13
C THR A 73 -8.37 2.14 10.13
N ILE A 74 -8.01 3.28 9.53
CA ILE A 74 -8.88 4.46 9.48
C ILE A 74 -8.95 4.93 8.04
N SER A 75 -10.15 5.28 7.59
CA SER A 75 -10.40 5.84 6.26
C SER A 75 -11.37 7.01 6.37
N SER A 76 -11.13 8.07 5.60
CA SER A 76 -12.12 9.13 5.37
C SER A 76 -13.08 8.80 4.24
N PHE A 77 -12.80 7.75 3.46
CA PHE A 77 -13.69 7.28 2.40
C PHE A 77 -14.85 6.47 2.96
N SER A 78 -16.02 6.72 2.40
CA SER A 78 -17.28 6.08 2.77
C SER A 78 -17.50 4.73 2.07
N SER A 79 -16.92 4.51 0.89
CA SER A 79 -17.09 3.24 0.17
C SER A 79 -15.93 2.92 -0.79
N TRP A 80 -15.92 1.69 -1.30
CA TRP A 80 -14.95 1.28 -2.33
C TRP A 80 -15.21 1.96 -3.67
N GLU A 81 -16.46 2.27 -3.98
CA GLU A 81 -16.86 3.01 -5.18
C GLU A 81 -16.31 4.45 -5.16
N GLU A 82 -16.30 5.08 -3.99
CA GLU A 82 -15.70 6.41 -3.80
C GLU A 82 -14.19 6.38 -4.06
N ILE A 83 -13.49 5.38 -3.49
CA ILE A 83 -12.06 5.17 -3.72
C ILE A 83 -11.77 4.93 -5.20
N ALA A 84 -12.55 4.07 -5.85
CA ALA A 84 -12.38 3.74 -7.26
C ALA A 84 -12.58 4.97 -8.16
N SER A 85 -13.61 5.78 -7.89
CA SER A 85 -13.89 7.00 -8.65
C SER A 85 -12.80 8.04 -8.45
N TRP A 86 -12.40 8.29 -7.21
CA TRP A 86 -11.29 9.20 -6.88
C TRP A 86 -9.99 8.79 -7.57
N TYR A 87 -9.64 7.49 -7.53
CA TYR A 87 -8.44 6.99 -8.18
C TYR A 87 -8.52 7.09 -9.70
N TYR A 88 -9.68 6.79 -10.29
CA TYR A 88 -9.91 6.94 -11.73
C TYR A 88 -9.68 8.38 -12.19
N ASP A 89 -10.21 9.36 -11.45
CA ASP A 89 -10.08 10.78 -11.81
C ASP A 89 -8.62 11.26 -11.83
N ILE A 90 -7.77 10.72 -10.95
CA ILE A 90 -6.35 11.05 -10.90
C ILE A 90 -5.56 10.31 -11.99
N SER A 91 -5.93 9.06 -12.30
CA SER A 91 -5.15 8.18 -13.18
C SER A 91 -5.56 8.24 -14.66
N ARG A 92 -6.77 8.69 -14.99
CA ARG A 92 -7.34 8.62 -16.35
C ARG A 92 -6.50 9.30 -17.43
N GLU A 93 -5.86 10.43 -17.12
CA GLU A 93 -5.07 11.16 -18.11
C GLU A 93 -3.76 10.44 -18.41
N GLN A 94 -3.12 9.85 -17.40
CA GLN A 94 -1.90 9.04 -17.55
C GLN A 94 -2.19 7.67 -18.18
N SER A 95 -3.43 7.20 -18.09
CA SER A 95 -3.87 5.91 -18.65
C SER A 95 -4.19 5.97 -20.14
N LYS A 96 -4.18 7.16 -20.76
CA LYS A 96 -4.44 7.31 -22.19
C LYS A 96 -3.26 6.74 -23.00
N ALA A 97 -3.55 5.78 -23.86
CA ALA A 97 -2.57 5.26 -24.79
C ALA A 97 -2.09 6.36 -25.77
N ASP A 98 -0.80 6.64 -25.72
CA ASP A 98 -0.12 7.52 -26.67
C ASP A 98 0.13 6.82 -28.01
N ALA A 99 0.86 7.50 -28.91
CA ALA A 99 1.17 6.97 -30.23
C ALA A 99 2.05 5.70 -30.16
N ASP A 100 2.99 5.66 -29.21
CA ASP A 100 3.95 4.57 -29.09
C ASP A 100 3.27 3.30 -28.55
N ILE A 101 2.40 3.44 -27.54
CA ILE A 101 1.58 2.33 -27.03
C ILE A 101 0.67 1.80 -28.13
N LYS A 102 0.01 2.68 -28.90
CA LYS A 102 -0.87 2.25 -30.02
C LYS A 102 -0.09 1.52 -31.11
N ALA A 103 1.09 2.02 -31.48
CA ALA A 103 1.96 1.38 -32.46
C ALA A 103 2.39 0.00 -31.97
N LYS A 104 2.80 -0.11 -30.70
CA LYS A 104 3.22 -1.40 -30.13
C LYS A 104 2.07 -2.39 -30.05
N VAL A 105 0.88 -1.95 -29.66
CA VAL A 105 -0.30 -2.83 -29.66
C VAL A 105 -0.62 -3.32 -31.07
N ALA A 106 -0.57 -2.45 -32.08
CA ALA A 106 -0.81 -2.83 -33.48
C ALA A 106 0.19 -3.89 -33.98
N GLU A 107 1.47 -3.74 -33.62
CA GLU A 107 2.52 -4.74 -33.89
C GLU A 107 2.19 -6.08 -33.22
N LEU A 108 1.85 -6.07 -31.93
CA LEU A 108 1.62 -7.29 -31.14
C LEU A 108 0.40 -8.10 -31.61
N ILE A 109 -0.63 -7.43 -32.12
CA ILE A 109 -1.87 -8.08 -32.56
C ILE A 109 -1.88 -8.43 -34.05
N GLN A 110 -0.81 -8.13 -34.79
CA GLN A 110 -0.74 -8.41 -36.22
C GLN A 110 -0.86 -9.92 -36.49
N GLY A 111 -1.75 -10.31 -37.41
CA GLY A 111 -1.99 -11.71 -37.76
C GLY A 111 -2.68 -12.54 -36.66
N LYS A 112 -3.29 -11.88 -35.66
CA LYS A 112 -4.08 -12.51 -34.60
C LYS A 112 -5.56 -12.30 -34.90
N ASP A 113 -6.29 -13.38 -35.15
CA ASP A 113 -7.69 -13.29 -35.60
C ASP A 113 -8.67 -13.31 -34.44
N THR A 114 -8.35 -14.02 -33.36
CA THR A 114 -9.22 -14.13 -32.18
C THR A 114 -8.87 -13.13 -31.08
N GLU A 115 -9.87 -12.69 -30.33
CA GLU A 115 -9.67 -11.79 -29.18
C GLU A 115 -8.72 -12.41 -28.14
N LYS A 116 -8.86 -13.71 -27.88
CA LYS A 116 -8.00 -14.46 -26.96
C LYS A 116 -6.53 -14.41 -27.37
N GLU A 117 -6.24 -14.52 -28.66
CA GLU A 117 -4.87 -14.45 -29.18
C GLU A 117 -4.26 -13.05 -29.04
N LYS A 118 -5.06 -12.00 -29.24
CA LYS A 118 -4.66 -10.60 -29.04
C LYS A 118 -4.35 -10.32 -27.57
N ILE A 119 -5.26 -10.69 -26.66
CA ILE A 119 -5.08 -10.54 -25.20
C ILE A 119 -3.81 -11.27 -24.75
N ARG A 120 -3.64 -12.52 -25.22
CA ARG A 120 -2.47 -13.34 -24.86
C ARG A 120 -1.16 -12.70 -25.36
N ALA A 121 -1.13 -12.15 -26.56
CA ALA A 121 0.06 -11.48 -27.09
C ALA A 121 0.45 -10.25 -26.25
N ILE A 122 -0.52 -9.40 -25.91
CA ILE A 122 -0.30 -8.21 -25.06
C ILE A 122 0.16 -8.63 -23.66
N TYR A 123 -0.52 -9.60 -23.04
CA TYR A 123 -0.17 -10.12 -21.71
C TYR A 123 1.26 -10.64 -21.64
N HIS A 124 1.68 -11.46 -22.61
CA HIS A 124 3.05 -11.99 -22.64
C HIS A 124 4.09 -10.89 -22.79
N TYR A 125 3.83 -9.89 -23.64
CA TYR A 125 4.74 -8.76 -23.83
C TYR A 125 4.93 -7.95 -22.53
N VAL A 126 3.84 -7.66 -21.81
CA VAL A 126 3.92 -6.92 -20.54
C VAL A 126 4.74 -7.70 -19.51
N ILE A 127 4.53 -9.01 -19.39
CA ILE A 127 5.28 -9.83 -18.43
C ILE A 127 6.75 -9.93 -18.78
N SER A 128 7.10 -10.21 -20.05
CA SER A 128 8.51 -10.35 -20.43
C SER A 128 9.28 -9.04 -20.20
N SER A 129 8.66 -7.90 -20.51
CA SER A 129 9.26 -6.59 -20.32
C SER A 129 9.56 -6.27 -18.84
N GLN A 130 8.71 -6.74 -17.92
CA GLN A 130 8.91 -6.53 -16.48
C GLN A 130 10.06 -7.39 -15.91
N GLU A 131 10.22 -8.61 -16.40
CA GLU A 131 11.31 -9.49 -15.97
C GLU A 131 12.68 -8.98 -16.46
N GLU A 132 12.73 -8.42 -17.67
CA GLU A 132 13.93 -7.74 -18.19
C GLU A 132 14.34 -6.55 -17.30
N ILE A 133 13.38 -5.77 -16.81
CA ILE A 133 13.64 -4.65 -15.88
C ILE A 133 14.15 -5.15 -14.53
N LYS A 134 13.54 -6.19 -13.95
CA LYS A 134 13.99 -6.77 -12.68
C LYS A 134 15.41 -7.33 -12.79
N GLU A 135 15.71 -8.03 -13.88
CA GLU A 135 17.03 -8.60 -14.13
C GLU A 135 18.08 -7.50 -14.40
N ALA A 136 17.71 -6.43 -15.12
CA ALA A 136 18.57 -5.26 -15.31
C ALA A 136 18.88 -4.55 -13.99
N LEU A 137 17.89 -4.40 -13.09
CA LEU A 137 18.07 -3.82 -11.76
C LEU A 137 18.95 -4.69 -10.85
N LYS A 138 18.88 -6.01 -11.01
CA LYS A 138 19.73 -6.96 -10.27
C LYS A 138 21.19 -6.90 -10.74
N ASN A 139 21.42 -6.79 -12.05
CA ASN A 139 22.75 -6.80 -12.65
C ASN A 139 23.45 -5.43 -12.64
N ASN A 140 22.71 -4.33 -12.60
CA ASN A 140 23.25 -2.97 -12.47
C ASN A 140 22.37 -2.10 -11.57
N PRO A 141 22.42 -2.30 -10.23
CA PRO A 141 21.59 -1.55 -9.31
C PRO A 141 21.96 -0.05 -9.33
N PRO A 142 20.99 0.86 -9.35
CA PRO A 142 21.27 2.30 -9.29
C PRO A 142 22.04 2.64 -8.00
N CYS A 143 23.01 3.56 -8.09
CA CYS A 143 23.96 3.94 -7.02
C CYS A 143 23.34 4.18 -5.62
N PHE A 144 22.05 4.51 -5.54
CA PHE A 144 21.34 4.74 -4.28
C PHE A 144 21.07 3.47 -3.45
N ILE A 145 21.24 2.28 -4.02
CA ILE A 145 21.05 0.97 -3.35
C ILE A 145 22.40 0.30 -3.05
N GLN A 146 23.51 1.05 -3.00
CA GLN A 146 24.74 0.52 -2.43
C GLN A 146 24.61 0.49 -0.90
N LYS A 147 24.34 -0.70 -0.35
CA LYS A 147 24.47 -0.96 1.09
C LYS A 147 25.94 -0.73 1.49
N HIS A 148 26.29 0.49 1.87
CA HIS A 148 27.41 0.70 2.78
C HIS A 148 26.96 0.21 4.16
N GLY A 149 27.72 -0.73 4.72
CA GLY A 149 27.40 -1.40 5.97
C GLY A 149 27.09 -0.42 7.10
N GLY A 150 26.06 -0.75 7.88
CA GLY A 150 26.01 -0.38 9.29
C GLY A 150 25.34 0.94 9.71
N THR A 151 24.64 1.69 8.84
CA THR A 151 23.88 2.86 9.32
C THR A 151 22.60 3.09 8.52
N ARG A 152 21.43 2.97 9.18
CA ARG A 152 20.11 3.22 8.58
C ARG A 152 19.94 4.73 8.34
N ILE A 153 20.04 5.16 7.08
CA ILE A 153 19.54 6.46 6.64
C ILE A 153 18.02 6.34 6.48
N ARG A 154 17.26 7.09 7.30
CA ARG A 154 15.81 7.28 7.08
C ARG A 154 15.64 8.32 5.98
N ILE A 155 15.14 7.91 4.82
CA ILE A 155 14.65 8.84 3.80
C ILE A 155 13.17 9.09 4.12
N PHE A 156 12.87 10.31 4.56
CA PHE A 156 11.50 10.84 4.53
C PHE A 156 11.17 11.17 3.08
N PHE A 157 10.14 10.54 2.52
CA PHE A 157 9.45 11.10 1.37
C PHE A 157 8.34 12.02 1.90
N CYS A 158 8.33 13.24 1.36
CA CYS A 158 7.25 14.21 1.52
C CYS A 158 6.03 13.79 0.69
#